data_AF-A0A9D1S2E7-F1
#
_entry.id   AF-A0A9D1S2E7-F1
#
_cell.length_a   1.000
_cell.length_b   1.000
_cell.length_c   1.000
_cell.angle_alpha   90.00
_cell.angle_beta   90.00
_cell.angle_gamma   90.00
#
_symmetry.space_group_name_H-M   'P 1'
#
loop_
_entity.id
_entity.type
_entity.pdbx_description
1 polymer ?
#
loop_
_entity_poly.entity_id
_entity_poly.type
_entity_poly.pdbx_seq_one_letter_code
_entity_poly.pdbx_strand_id
1 'polypeptide(L)' 'MAVADPGVHGNPVPDAYLAALCLAHGATIATADRDFARFEGLHRIDPAA' A
#
# COMPACT_ATOMS: atom_id res chain seq x y z
N MET A 1 17.44 -14.45 -13.50
CA MET A 1 16.05 -14.88 -13.76
C MET A 1 15.19 -14.16 -12.73
N ALA A 2 14.32 -13.24 -13.16
CA ALA A 2 13.37 -12.61 -12.25
C ALA A 2 12.36 -13.68 -11.81
N VAL A 3 12.26 -13.93 -10.50
CA VAL A 3 11.18 -14.74 -9.95
C VAL A 3 9.88 -13.98 -10.25
N ALA A 4 8.96 -14.61 -10.98
CA ALA A 4 7.65 -14.02 -11.17
C ALA A 4 6.93 -14.03 -9.83
N ASP A 5 6.49 -12.86 -9.36
CA ASP A 5 5.63 -12.74 -8.19
C ASP A 5 4.38 -13.63 -8.39
N PRO A 6 4.11 -14.60 -7.51
CA PRO A 6 3.04 -15.59 -7.70
C PRO A 6 1.61 -15.03 -7.61
N GLY A 7 1.42 -13.72 -7.76
CA GLY A 7 0.11 -13.07 -7.60
C GLY A 7 -0.42 -13.20 -6.17
N VAL A 8 0.47 -13.20 -5.17
CA VAL A 8 0.08 -13.15 -3.76
C VAL A 8 -0.33 -11.72 -3.47
N HIS A 9 -1.64 -11.51 -3.34
CA HIS A 9 -2.21 -10.23 -2.94
C HIS A 9 -2.44 -10.27 -1.44
N GLY A 10 -2.08 -9.19 -0.74
CA GLY A 10 -2.45 -9.00 0.66
C GLY A 10 -3.96 -9.08 0.86
N ASN A 11 -4.41 -9.42 2.08
CA ASN A 11 -5.84 -9.38 2.38
C ASN A 11 -6.34 -7.93 2.17
N PRO A 12 -7.36 -7.69 1.33
CA PRO A 12 -7.79 -6.33 1.01
C PRO A 12 -8.40 -5.60 2.21
N VAL A 13 -8.87 -6.31 3.24
CA VAL A 13 -9.51 -5.71 4.42
C VAL A 13 -8.52 -4.91 5.27
N PRO A 14 -7.38 -5.48 5.74
CA PRO A 14 -6.31 -4.72 6.37
C PRO A 14 -5.82 -3.52 5.56
N ASP A 15 -5.59 -3.68 4.26
CA ASP A 15 -5.09 -2.60 3.40
C ASP A 15 -6.07 -1.43 3.35
N ALA A 16 -7.36 -1.73 3.19
CA ALA A 16 -8.42 -0.72 3.18
C ALA A 16 -8.51 0.01 4.52
N TYR A 17 -8.33 -0.69 5.63
CA TYR A 17 -8.31 -0.09 6.96
C TYR A 17 -7.12 0.86 7.15
N LEU A 18 -5.92 0.46 6.76
CA LEU A 18 -4.72 1.30 6.83
C LEU A 18 -4.83 2.53 5.92
N ALA A 19 -5.31 2.33 4.67
CA ALA A 19 -5.56 3.43 3.76
C ALA A 19 -6.59 4.43 4.32
N ALA A 20 -7.69 3.93 4.89
CA ALA A 20 -8.70 4.78 5.51
C ALA A 20 -8.15 5.59 6.69
N LEU A 21 -7.30 4.99 7.53
CA LEU A 21 -6.65 5.68 8.64
C LEU A 21 -5.73 6.80 8.13
N CYS A 22 -4.90 6.51 7.12
CA CYS A 22 -4.02 7.52 6.54
C CYS A 22 -4.81 8.68 5.91
N LEU A 23 -5.85 8.38 5.14
CA LEU A 23 -6.71 9.39 4.52
C LEU A 23 -7.44 10.25 5.56
N ALA A 24 -7.98 9.64 6.61
CA ALA A 24 -8.72 10.34 7.67
C ALA A 24 -7.82 11.32 8.47
N HIS A 25 -6.52 11.04 8.55
CA HIS A 25 -5.56 11.85 9.30
C HIS A 25 -4.58 12.64 8.43
N GLY A 26 -4.70 12.60 7.11
CA GLY A 26 -3.75 13.23 6.19
C GLY A 26 -2.32 12.68 6.33
N ALA A 27 -2.18 11.41 6.71
CA ALA A 27 -0.90 10.77 6.95
C ALA A 27 -0.36 10.05 5.70
N THR A 28 0.96 9.89 5.64
CA THR A 28 1.65 9.14 4.60
C THR A 28 1.89 7.70 5.04
N ILE A 29 1.64 6.74 4.16
CA ILE A 29 1.99 5.34 4.41
C ILE A 29 3.39 5.02 3.86
N ALA A 30 4.26 4.44 4.70
CA ALA A 30 5.55 3.93 4.27
C ALA A 30 5.40 2.44 3.93
N THR A 31 5.50 2.08 2.66
CA THR A 31 5.33 0.69 2.20
C THR A 31 6.04 0.45 0.87
N ALA A 32 6.61 -0.75 0.72
CA ALA A 32 7.11 -1.25 -0.57
C ALA A 32 6.00 -1.93 -1.40
N ASP A 33 4.81 -2.10 -0.82
CA ASP A 33 3.67 -2.71 -1.48
C ASP A 33 2.99 -1.72 -2.44
N ARG A 34 2.99 -2.08 -3.72
CA ARG A 34 2.42 -1.28 -4.80
C ARG A 34 0.89 -1.31 -4.81
N ASP A 35 0.25 -2.28 -4.15
CA ASP A 35 -1.21 -2.40 -4.12
C ASP A 35 -1.88 -1.22 -3.45
N PHE A 36 -1.18 -0.50 -2.56
CA PHE A 36 -1.67 0.76 -1.99
C PHE A 36 -1.88 1.88 -3.02
N ALA A 37 -1.35 1.75 -4.25
CA ALA A 37 -1.62 2.67 -5.36
C ALA A 37 -3.11 2.76 -5.73
N ARG A 38 -3.90 1.73 -5.39
CA ARG A 38 -5.33 1.67 -5.72
C ARG A 38 -6.20 2.63 -4.91
N PHE A 39 -5.69 3.18 -3.81
CA PHE A 39 -6.42 4.09 -2.96
C PHE A 39 -6.13 5.53 -3.38
N GLU A 40 -7.11 6.17 -4.02
CA GLU A 40 -7.00 7.55 -4.50
C GLU A 40 -6.77 8.52 -3.33
N GLY A 41 -5.85 9.48 -3.51
CA GLY A 41 -5.50 10.47 -2.47
C GLY A 41 -4.56 9.96 -1.38
N LEU A 42 -4.21 8.67 -1.37
CA LEU A 42 -3.26 8.12 -0.40
C LEU A 42 -1.82 8.49 -0.78
N HIS A 43 -1.15 9.22 0.10
CA HIS A 43 0.29 9.48 -0.04
C HIS A 43 1.08 8.26 0.41
N ARG A 44 1.98 7.74 -0.44
CA ARG A 44 2.95 6.69 -0.04
C ARG A 44 4.40 7.08 -0.28
N ILE A 45 5.28 6.48 0.51
CA ILE A 45 6.72 6.46 0.27
C ILE A 45 7.22 5.02 0.29
N ASP A 46 8.24 4.73 -0.51
CA ASP A 46 9.02 3.50 -0.37
C ASP A 46 10.10 3.73 0.70
N PRO A 47 10.09 2.99 1.82
CA PRO A 47 11.09 3.16 2.88
C PRO A 47 12.48 2.64 2.51
N ALA A 48 12.62 1.87 1.43
CA ALA A 48 13.90 1.28 1.00
C ALA A 48 14.54 2.00 -0.20
N ALA A 49 13.93 3.09 -0.67
CA ALA A 49 14.43 3.91 -1.77
C ALA A 49 15.60 4.84 -1.38
#